data_AF-A0A3C1HWR9-F1
#
_entry.id   AF-A0A3C1HWR9-F1
#
_cell.length_a   1.000
_cell.length_b   1.000
_cell.length_c   1.000
_cell.angle_alpha   90.00
_cell.angle_beta   90.00
_cell.angle_gamma   90.00
#
_symmetry.space_group_name_H-M   'P 1'
#
loop_
_entity.id
_entity.type
_entity.pdbx_description
1 polymer ?
#
loop_
_entity_poly.entity_id
_entity_poly.type
_entity_poly.pdbx_seq_one_letter_code
_entity_poly.pdbx_strand_id
1 'polypeptide(L)'
;MVSLIVGILLIAFCVFACLPAGLGLAWGSFVIAFLKGAAPVFAAFIGLIAVLIGLADIKDKKEAKKEELAAEKAEKQQKLQQEK
;
A
#
# COMPACT_ATOMS: atom_id res chain seq x y z
N MET A 1 30.27 0.57 -10.24
CA MET A 1 30.88 1.75 -9.57
C MET A 1 30.23 3.06 -10.01
N VAL A 2 30.06 3.30 -11.32
CA VAL A 2 29.50 4.55 -11.85
C VAL A 2 28.11 4.89 -11.30
N SER A 3 27.18 3.93 -11.22
CA SER A 3 25.83 4.15 -10.68
C SER A 3 25.80 4.61 -9.22
N LEU A 4 26.68 4.03 -8.39
CA LEU A 4 26.82 4.41 -6.98
C LEU A 4 27.34 5.85 -6.84
N ILE A 5 28.33 6.23 -7.65
CA ILE A 5 28.90 7.58 -7.64
C ILE A 5 27.87 8.60 -8.10
N VAL A 6 27.14 8.30 -9.19
CA VAL A 6 26.06 9.17 -9.70
C VAL A 6 24.94 9.30 -8.67
N GLY A 7 24.54 8.20 -8.01
CA GLY A 7 23.52 8.23 -6.97
C GLY A 7 23.93 9.10 -5.78
N ILE A 8 25.16 8.94 -5.28
CA ILE A 8 25.69 9.75 -4.17
C ILE A 8 25.76 11.23 -4.54
N LEU A 9 26.22 11.58 -5.76
CA LEU A 9 26.26 12.96 -6.23
C LEU A 9 24.88 13.59 -6.30
N LEU A 10 23.87 12.87 -6.80
CA LEU A 10 22.50 13.35 -6.87
C LEU A 10 21.88 13.57 -5.48
N ILE A 11 22.18 12.69 -4.52
CA ILE A 11 21.73 12.86 -3.12
C ILE A 11 22.40 14.08 -2.50
N ALA A 12 23.71 14.24 -2.65
CA ALA A 12 24.45 15.40 -2.14
C ALA A 12 23.92 16.72 -2.74
N PHE A 13 23.63 16.73 -4.05
CA PHE A 13 23.02 17.87 -4.71
C PHE A 13 21.61 18.17 -4.18
N CYS A 14 20.79 17.14 -3.95
CA CYS A 14 19.44 17.31 -3.38
C CYS A 14 19.50 17.96 -1.99
N VAL A 15 20.43 17.52 -1.13
CA VAL A 15 20.65 18.13 0.19
C VAL A 15 21.13 19.58 0.04
N PHE A 16 22.10 19.84 -0.83
CA PHE A 16 22.60 21.19 -1.10
C PHE A 16 21.51 22.14 -1.65
N ALA A 17 20.63 21.64 -2.52
CA ALA A 17 19.53 22.40 -3.07
C ALA A 17 18.50 22.79 -2.00
N CYS A 18 18.33 21.96 -0.97
CA CYS A 18 17.41 22.23 0.15
C CYS A 18 17.97 23.20 1.21
N LEU A 19 19.27 23.53 1.20
CA LEU A 19 19.87 24.43 2.19
C LEU A 19 19.36 25.89 2.04
N PRO A 20 19.26 26.64 3.16
CA PRO A 20 18.77 28.02 3.18
C PRO A 20 19.66 29.00 2.40
N ALA A 21 19.07 30.12 1.99
CA ALA A 21 19.72 31.13 1.15
C ALA A 21 21.00 31.66 1.83
N GLY A 22 22.15 31.41 1.20
CA GLY A 22 23.49 31.75 1.71
C GLY A 22 24.48 30.58 1.74
N LEU A 23 24.00 29.34 1.85
CA LEU A 23 24.82 28.12 1.76
C LEU A 23 24.34 27.15 0.66
N GLY A 24 23.21 27.44 0.00
CA GLY A 24 22.60 26.61 -1.03
C GLY A 24 21.56 27.37 -1.86
N LEU A 25 20.74 26.63 -2.61
CA LEU A 25 19.76 27.19 -3.56
C LEU A 25 18.42 27.61 -2.92
N ALA A 26 18.19 27.33 -1.63
CA ALA A 26 16.96 27.62 -0.91
C ALA A 26 15.69 26.99 -1.52
N TRP A 27 15.83 25.86 -2.24
CA TRP A 27 14.72 25.19 -2.90
C TRP A 27 13.89 24.31 -1.97
N GLY A 28 14.25 24.20 -0.69
CA GLY A 28 13.54 23.38 0.28
C GLY A 28 12.03 23.65 0.31
N SER A 29 11.60 24.91 0.22
CA SER A 29 10.18 25.26 0.18
C SER A 29 9.46 24.72 -1.06
N PHE A 30 10.10 24.79 -2.23
CA PHE A 30 9.55 24.25 -3.48
C PHE A 30 9.47 22.73 -3.47
N VAL A 31 10.46 22.05 -2.90
CA VAL A 31 10.47 20.59 -2.73
C VAL A 31 9.34 20.16 -1.80
N ILE A 32 9.14 20.86 -0.69
CA ILE A 32 8.05 20.59 0.26
C ILE A 32 6.69 20.85 -0.41
N ALA A 33 6.55 21.91 -1.19
CA ALA A 33 5.32 22.21 -1.93
C ALA A 33 5.00 21.12 -2.97
N PHE A 34 6.01 20.65 -3.71
CA PHE A 34 5.87 19.54 -4.65
C PHE A 34 5.47 18.24 -3.93
N LEU A 35 6.13 17.91 -2.82
CA LEU A 35 5.81 16.72 -2.03
C LEU A 35 4.37 16.78 -1.48
N LYS A 36 3.93 17.96 -1.00
CA LYS A 36 2.55 18.20 -0.57
C LYS A 36 1.54 18.05 -1.70
N GLY A 37 1.89 18.41 -2.92
CA GLY A 37 1.03 18.21 -4.11
C GLY A 37 1.02 16.76 -4.60
N ALA A 38 2.16 16.07 -4.56
CA ALA A 38 2.31 14.71 -5.04
C ALA A 38 1.74 13.67 -4.06
N ALA A 39 1.90 13.88 -2.75
CA ALA A 39 1.42 12.98 -1.71
C ALA A 39 -0.07 12.59 -1.84
N PRO A 40 -1.03 13.53 -2.01
CA PRO A 40 -2.44 13.17 -2.18
C PRO A 40 -2.73 12.40 -3.48
N VAL A 41 -1.98 12.67 -4.56
CA VAL A 41 -2.12 11.94 -5.83
C VAL A 41 -1.70 10.47 -5.65
N PHE A 42 -0.53 10.24 -5.04
CA PHE A 42 -0.08 8.89 -4.71
C PHE A 42 -0.99 8.20 -3.70
N ALA A 43 -1.48 8.92 -2.68
CA ALA A 43 -2.41 8.39 -1.70
C ALA A 43 -3.74 7.96 -2.34
N ALA A 44 -4.27 8.75 -3.28
CA ALA A 44 -5.46 8.38 -4.03
C ALA A 44 -5.22 7.15 -4.92
N PHE A 45 -4.07 7.07 -5.58
CA PHE A 45 -3.73 5.93 -6.44
C PHE A 45 -3.57 4.63 -5.64
N ILE A 46 -2.79 4.67 -4.54
CA ILE A 46 -2.62 3.53 -3.63
C ILE A 46 -3.93 3.18 -2.94
N GLY A 47 -4.70 4.18 -2.51
CA GLY A 47 -6.00 4.00 -1.87
C GLY A 47 -7.01 3.33 -2.79
N LEU A 48 -7.04 3.69 -4.08
CA LEU A 48 -7.88 3.03 -5.08
C LEU A 48 -7.51 1.55 -5.21
N ILE A 49 -6.22 1.23 -5.33
CA ILE A 49 -5.74 -0.16 -5.38
C ILE A 49 -6.14 -0.92 -4.10
N ALA A 50 -5.99 -0.30 -2.92
CA ALA A 50 -6.35 -0.90 -1.64
C ALA A 50 -7.85 -1.20 -1.53
N VAL A 51 -8.72 -0.32 -2.03
CA VAL A 51 -10.17 -0.57 -2.07
C VAL A 51 -10.50 -1.77 -2.96
N LEU A 52 -9.87 -1.88 -4.14
CA LEU A 52 -10.10 -3.01 -5.04
C LEU A 52 -9.67 -4.34 -4.41
N ILE A 53 -8.50 -4.37 -3.74
CA ILE A 53 -8.01 -5.56 -3.01
C ILE A 53 -8.94 -5.88 -1.83
N GLY A 54 -9.32 -4.89 -1.03
CA GLY A 54 -10.18 -5.08 0.13
C GLY A 54 -11.57 -5.63 -0.23
N LEU A 55 -12.15 -5.18 -1.34
CA LEU A 55 -13.43 -5.71 -1.83
C LEU A 55 -13.31 -7.17 -2.30
N ALA A 56 -12.20 -7.55 -2.91
CA ALA A 56 -11.93 -8.92 -3.30
C ALA A 56 -11.75 -9.82 -2.06
N ASP A 57 -10.92 -9.40 -1.09
CA ASP A 57 -10.66 -10.13 0.15
C ASP A 57 -11.95 -10.35 0.99
N ILE A 58 -12.82 -9.34 1.08
CA ILE A 58 -14.10 -9.47 1.81
C ILE A 58 -15.04 -10.48 1.15
N LYS A 59 -15.09 -10.51 -0.19
CA LYS A 59 -15.94 -11.47 -0.92
C LYS A 59 -15.41 -12.89 -0.74
N ASP A 60 -14.11 -13.07 -0.88
CA ASP A 60 -13.43 -14.36 -0.71
C ASP A 60 -13.63 -14.92 0.72
N LYS A 61 -13.42 -14.09 1.76
CA LYS A 61 -13.67 -14.47 3.16
C LYS A 61 -15.13 -14.83 3.44
N LYS A 62 -16.09 -14.18 2.79
CA LYS A 62 -17.53 -14.48 2.97
C LYS A 62 -17.91 -15.80 2.33
N GLU A 63 -17.34 -16.11 1.16
CA GLU A 63 -17.59 -17.35 0.45
C GLU A 63 -16.98 -18.54 1.20
N ALA A 64 -15.72 -18.43 1.65
CA ALA A 64 -15.05 -19.44 2.46
C ALA A 64 -15.85 -19.78 3.74
N LYS A 65 -16.30 -18.75 4.48
CA LYS A 65 -17.14 -18.96 5.69
C LYS A 65 -18.46 -19.67 5.39
N LYS A 66 -19.04 -19.46 4.20
CA LYS A 66 -20.30 -20.09 3.79
C LYS A 66 -20.09 -21.56 3.45
N GLU A 67 -18.99 -21.88 2.77
CA GLU A 67 -18.61 -23.27 2.47
C GLU A 67 -18.27 -24.05 3.74
N GLU A 68 -17.53 -23.45 4.69
CA GLU A 68 -17.26 -24.08 5.99
C GLU A 68 -18.56 -24.38 6.77
N LEU A 69 -19.50 -23.44 6.83
CA LEU A 69 -20.80 -23.67 7.48
C LEU A 69 -21.66 -24.73 6.75
N ALA A 70 -21.56 -24.81 5.43
CA ALA A 70 -22.29 -25.81 4.65
C ALA A 70 -21.71 -27.21 4.87
N ALA A 71 -20.38 -27.34 4.89
CA ALA A 71 -19.70 -28.59 5.21
C ALA A 71 -20.00 -29.08 6.63
N GLU A 72 -19.93 -28.19 7.63
CA GLU A 72 -20.22 -28.55 9.02
C GLU A 72 -21.68 -29.01 9.20
N LYS A 73 -22.63 -28.33 8.55
CA LYS A 73 -24.05 -28.74 8.58
C LYS A 73 -24.29 -30.07 7.88
N ALA A 74 -23.66 -30.32 6.73
CA ALA A 74 -23.77 -31.59 6.02
C ALA A 74 -23.18 -32.74 6.84
N GLU A 75 -22.02 -32.55 7.46
CA GLU A 75 -21.38 -33.56 8.31
C GLU A 75 -22.22 -33.87 9.56
N LYS A 76 -22.82 -32.83 10.17
CA LYS A 76 -23.70 -32.98 11.33
C LYS A 76 -24.99 -33.73 10.97
N GLN A 77 -25.58 -33.45 9.81
CA GLN A 77 -26.76 -34.16 9.31
C GLN A 77 -26.45 -35.63 8.97
N GLN A 78 -25.29 -35.93 8.40
CA GLN A 78 -24.86 -37.30 8.14
C GLN A 78 -24.66 -38.10 9.42
N LYS A 79 -24.01 -37.52 10.45
CA LYS A 79 -23.87 -38.15 11.76
C LYS A 79 -25.23 -38.42 12.43
N LEU A 80 -26.16 -37.47 12.38
CA LEU A 80 -27.53 -37.65 12.88
C LEU A 80 -28.36 -38.70 12.12
N GLN A 81 -28.03 -38.99 10.86
CA GLN A 81 -28.68 -40.04 10.07
C GLN A 81 -28.04 -41.42 10.26
N GLN A 82 -26.75 -41.49 10.60
CA GLN A 82 -26.07 -42.74 10.93
C GLN A 82 -26.37 -43.26 12.34
N GLU A 83 -26.80 -42.38 13.24
CA GLU A 83 -27.14 -42.72 14.64
C GLU A 83 -28.63 -43.09 14.85
N LYS A 84 -29.45 -43.05 13.79
CA LYS A 84 -30.86 -43.47 13.77
C LYS A 84 -31.03 -44.81 13.07
#